data_AF-B9DMM9-F1
#
_entry.id   AF-B9DMM9-F1
#
_cell.length_a   1.000
_cell.length_b   1.000
_cell.length_c   1.000
_cell.angle_alpha   90.00
_cell.angle_beta   90.00
_cell.angle_gamma   90.00
#
_symmetry.space_group_name_H-M   'P 1'
#
loop_
_entity.id
_entity.type
_entity.pdbx_description
1 polymer ?
#
loop_
_entity_poly.entity_id
_entity_poly.type
_entity_poly.pdbx_seq_one_letter_code
_entity_poly.pdbx_strand_id
1 'polypeptide(L)'
;MGKKKVKSSQKIQYNVSNDKNIVDNFKVVINSSEWLKSCVIKEINFSNKYHDYKEMAQTLTKVMTEVIFDIQQNGFDIFNKNSIYYQRNHHCHIIDGEKKEIVKKILDEIYTNKLDIDSDEEKKLWQYGVTSGLRIICLYDQANCLVHPLFIDPYHLIYPSEKYNKKDVMKNSFCPIESFII
;
A
#
# COMPACT_ATOMS: atom_id res chain seq x y z
N MET A 1 39.03 -48.88 -28.09
CA MET A 1 39.09 -48.70 -26.63
C MET A 1 38.39 -47.39 -26.27
N GLY A 2 37.33 -47.46 -25.47
CA GLY A 2 36.32 -46.41 -25.31
C GLY A 2 36.71 -45.28 -24.35
N LYS A 3 36.20 -44.07 -24.64
CA LYS A 3 36.34 -42.85 -23.82
C LYS A 3 35.56 -42.99 -22.50
N LYS A 4 36.25 -42.84 -21.36
CA LYS A 4 35.63 -42.75 -20.03
C LYS A 4 34.85 -41.42 -19.90
N LYS A 5 33.54 -41.50 -19.70
CA LYS A 5 32.69 -40.38 -19.21
C LYS A 5 32.86 -40.28 -17.69
N VAL A 6 33.35 -39.14 -17.20
CA VAL A 6 33.31 -38.78 -15.78
C VAL A 6 31.89 -38.29 -15.45
N LYS A 7 31.18 -38.97 -14.56
CA LYS A 7 29.91 -38.50 -13.99
C LYS A 7 30.24 -37.64 -12.76
N SER A 8 30.01 -36.33 -12.83
CA SER A 8 30.06 -35.47 -11.65
C SER A 8 28.78 -35.64 -10.84
N SER A 9 28.88 -36.21 -9.64
CA SER A 9 27.77 -36.26 -8.69
C SER A 9 27.95 -35.19 -7.62
N GLN A 10 27.76 -33.92 -7.99
CA GLN A 10 27.50 -32.88 -7.02
C GLN A 10 25.99 -32.69 -6.93
N LYS A 11 25.39 -33.27 -5.89
CA LYS A 11 24.04 -32.89 -5.46
C LYS A 11 24.15 -31.46 -4.95
N ILE A 12 23.53 -30.53 -5.65
CA ILE A 12 23.29 -29.16 -5.16
C ILE A 12 22.42 -29.31 -3.92
N GLN A 13 23.00 -29.08 -2.74
CA GLN A 13 22.24 -28.92 -1.50
C GLN A 13 21.71 -27.50 -1.49
N TYR A 14 20.40 -27.35 -1.66
CA TYR A 14 19.73 -26.09 -1.35
C TYR A 14 19.69 -25.95 0.16
N ASN A 15 20.38 -24.94 0.71
CA ASN A 15 20.21 -24.52 2.09
C ASN A 15 18.84 -23.84 2.22
N VAL A 16 17.80 -24.62 2.48
CA VAL A 16 16.46 -24.12 2.83
C VAL A 16 16.41 -23.98 4.35
N SER A 17 16.92 -22.88 4.90
CA SER A 17 16.71 -22.58 6.33
C SER A 17 16.84 -21.09 6.69
N ASN A 18 16.14 -20.19 5.98
CA ASN A 18 16.05 -18.78 6.41
C ASN A 18 14.68 -18.10 6.24
N ASP A 19 13.69 -18.71 5.56
CA ASP A 19 12.42 -18.02 5.25
C ASP A 19 11.55 -17.71 6.46
N LYS A 20 11.57 -18.54 7.52
CA LYS A 20 10.77 -18.28 8.73
C LYS A 20 11.15 -16.98 9.43
N ASN A 21 12.44 -16.64 9.50
CA ASN A 21 12.91 -15.42 10.17
C ASN A 21 12.53 -14.13 9.43
N ILE A 22 12.28 -14.20 8.12
CA ILE A 22 11.96 -13.00 7.31
C ILE A 22 10.48 -12.63 7.48
N VAL A 23 9.59 -13.62 7.48
CA VAL A 23 8.14 -13.40 7.71
C VAL A 23 7.88 -12.84 9.11
N ASP A 24 8.61 -13.32 10.12
CA ASP A 24 8.45 -12.85 11.51
C ASP A 24 8.86 -11.37 11.70
N ASN A 25 9.63 -10.79 10.77
CA ASN A 25 10.02 -9.38 10.80
C ASN A 25 9.06 -8.46 10.03
N PHE A 26 8.08 -9.01 9.30
CA PHE A 26 7.13 -8.23 8.55
C PHE A 26 6.21 -7.44 9.48
N LYS A 27 6.15 -6.11 9.31
CA LYS A 27 5.34 -5.24 10.16
C LYS A 27 4.82 -3.99 9.47
N VAL A 28 3.66 -3.55 9.92
CA VAL A 28 3.11 -2.23 9.62
C VAL A 28 3.68 -1.23 10.62
N VAL A 29 4.25 -0.13 10.14
CA VAL A 29 4.92 0.89 10.94
C VAL A 29 4.20 2.23 10.76
N ILE A 30 3.58 2.71 11.84
CA ILE A 30 2.87 3.99 11.88
C ILE A 30 3.71 4.99 12.70
N ASN A 31 4.43 5.87 12.01
CA ASN A 31 5.36 6.83 12.63
C ASN A 31 4.92 8.30 12.51
N SER A 32 3.86 8.59 11.74
CA SER A 32 3.27 9.92 11.60
C SER A 32 1.77 9.78 11.69
N SER A 33 1.07 10.83 12.14
CA SER A 33 -0.39 10.93 12.06
C SER A 33 -0.86 11.46 10.71
N GLU A 34 0.04 12.01 9.87
CA GLU A 34 -0.29 12.61 8.57
C GLU A 34 -0.94 11.59 7.60
N TRP A 35 -0.73 10.28 7.77
CA TRP A 35 -1.42 9.27 6.96
C TRP A 35 -2.95 9.24 7.13
N LEU A 36 -3.48 9.88 8.18
CA LEU A 36 -4.92 10.09 8.37
C LEU A 36 -5.39 11.46 7.88
N LYS A 37 -4.50 12.35 7.46
CA LYS A 37 -4.87 13.65 6.91
C LYS A 37 -5.44 13.46 5.51
N SER A 38 -6.39 14.33 5.16
CA SER A 38 -7.04 14.33 3.86
C SER A 38 -6.93 15.69 3.18
N CYS A 39 -6.97 15.66 1.85
CA CYS A 39 -6.80 16.83 1.01
C CYS A 39 -7.78 16.80 -0.18
N VAL A 40 -7.85 17.92 -0.89
CA VAL A 40 -8.57 18.05 -2.15
C VAL A 40 -7.62 18.68 -3.17
N ILE A 41 -7.44 18.01 -4.30
CA ILE A 41 -6.58 18.49 -5.40
C ILE A 41 -7.43 18.55 -6.66
N LYS A 42 -7.85 19.75 -7.03
CA LYS A 42 -8.84 19.98 -8.09
C LYS A 42 -8.29 19.64 -9.47
N GLU A 43 -7.00 19.90 -9.69
CA GLU A 43 -6.28 19.72 -10.95
C GLU A 43 -6.29 18.26 -11.42
N ILE A 44 -6.36 17.32 -10.48
CA ILE A 44 -6.40 15.87 -10.74
C ILE A 44 -7.71 15.22 -10.30
N ASN A 45 -8.72 16.03 -9.96
CA ASN A 45 -10.03 15.58 -9.47
C ASN A 45 -9.93 14.54 -8.32
N PHE A 46 -9.07 14.82 -7.35
CA PHE A 46 -8.83 13.94 -6.20
C PHE A 46 -9.36 14.57 -4.91
N SER A 47 -10.03 13.76 -4.10
CA SER A 47 -10.38 14.06 -2.71
C SER A 47 -10.40 12.76 -1.92
N ASN A 48 -9.72 12.74 -0.77
CA ASN A 48 -9.91 11.73 0.26
C ASN A 48 -10.58 12.32 1.51
N LYS A 49 -11.23 13.48 1.38
CA LYS A 49 -12.03 14.08 2.45
C LYS A 49 -13.34 13.32 2.63
N TYR A 50 -13.77 13.19 3.87
CA TYR A 50 -15.02 12.51 4.22
C TYR A 50 -16.20 13.49 4.17
N HIS A 51 -17.39 12.96 3.91
CA HIS A 51 -18.62 13.73 3.95
C HIS A 51 -18.91 14.27 5.35
N ASP A 52 -18.76 13.40 6.35
CA ASP A 52 -19.03 13.70 7.75
C ASP A 52 -18.22 12.76 8.67
N TYR A 53 -18.39 12.99 9.98
CA TYR A 53 -17.80 12.17 11.04
C TYR A 53 -18.19 10.69 10.94
N LYS A 54 -19.42 10.39 10.52
CA LYS A 54 -19.94 9.01 10.47
C LYS A 54 -19.27 8.22 9.36
N GLU A 55 -19.16 8.79 8.16
CA GLU A 55 -18.44 8.19 7.03
C GLU A 55 -16.96 7.99 7.36
N MET A 56 -16.34 8.98 8.03
CA MET A 56 -14.98 8.86 8.54
C MET A 56 -14.85 7.69 9.53
N ALA A 57 -15.66 7.65 10.58
CA ALA A 57 -15.57 6.62 11.62
C ALA A 57 -15.78 5.21 11.05
N GLN A 58 -16.73 5.05 10.12
CA GLN A 58 -16.95 3.79 9.41
C GLN A 58 -15.73 3.39 8.57
N THR A 59 -15.13 4.34 7.87
CA THR A 59 -13.96 4.09 7.04
C THR A 59 -12.74 3.69 7.89
N LEU A 60 -12.44 4.46 8.94
CA LEU A 60 -11.31 4.18 9.82
C LEU A 60 -11.48 2.86 10.58
N THR A 61 -12.71 2.52 10.97
CA THR A 61 -13.01 1.20 11.55
C THR A 61 -12.61 0.09 10.57
N LYS A 62 -13.06 0.17 9.31
CA LYS A 62 -12.70 -0.80 8.27
C LYS A 62 -11.20 -0.84 7.99
N VAL A 63 -10.54 0.31 7.94
CA VAL A 63 -9.08 0.39 7.81
C VAL A 63 -8.41 -0.44 8.89
N MET A 64 -8.78 -0.25 10.15
CA MET A 64 -8.13 -0.94 11.26
C MET A 64 -8.50 -2.44 11.33
N THR A 65 -9.78 -2.77 11.20
CA THR A 65 -10.27 -4.14 11.43
C THR A 65 -10.15 -5.04 10.21
N GLU A 66 -10.12 -4.47 9.00
CA GLU A 66 -10.04 -5.24 7.76
C GLU A 66 -8.69 -5.02 7.08
N VAL A 67 -8.33 -3.78 6.74
CA VAL A 67 -7.18 -3.55 5.84
C VAL A 67 -5.84 -3.75 6.54
N ILE A 68 -5.61 -3.09 7.68
CA ILE A 68 -4.37 -3.22 8.46
C ILE A 68 -4.21 -4.64 8.98
N PHE A 69 -5.30 -5.22 9.49
CA PHE A 69 -5.30 -6.61 9.95
C PHE A 69 -4.93 -7.58 8.81
N ASP A 70 -5.51 -7.41 7.63
CA ASP A 70 -5.18 -8.21 6.46
C ASP A 70 -3.74 -8.00 5.99
N ILE A 71 -3.22 -6.77 6.00
CA ILE A 71 -1.79 -6.53 5.72
C ILE A 71 -0.92 -7.33 6.70
N GLN A 72 -1.24 -7.36 7.99
CA GLN A 72 -0.44 -8.13 8.95
C GLN A 72 -0.45 -9.64 8.68
N GLN A 73 -1.57 -10.19 8.21
CA GLN A 73 -1.69 -11.62 7.93
C GLN A 73 -1.12 -12.02 6.57
N ASN A 74 -1.35 -11.20 5.55
CA ASN A 74 -1.23 -11.55 4.14
C ASN A 74 -0.26 -10.62 3.38
N GLY A 75 0.14 -9.51 3.99
CA GLY A 75 0.92 -8.47 3.35
C GLY A 75 2.27 -8.95 2.86
N PHE A 76 2.99 -9.78 3.63
CA PHE A 76 4.28 -10.32 3.18
C PHE A 76 4.15 -11.05 1.83
N ASP A 77 3.16 -11.93 1.70
CA ASP A 77 2.93 -12.65 0.45
C ASP A 77 2.49 -11.70 -0.67
N ILE A 78 1.63 -10.72 -0.37
CA ILE A 78 1.14 -9.78 -1.38
C ILE A 78 2.24 -8.86 -1.90
N PHE A 79 3.01 -8.23 -1.01
CA PHE A 79 4.07 -7.29 -1.39
C PHE A 79 5.24 -7.98 -2.09
N ASN A 80 5.53 -9.23 -1.75
CA ASN A 80 6.56 -10.03 -2.41
C ASN A 80 6.03 -10.86 -3.60
N LYS A 81 4.76 -10.66 -3.98
CA LYS A 81 4.09 -11.32 -5.13
C LYS A 81 4.06 -12.86 -5.05
N ASN A 82 3.94 -13.39 -3.84
CA ASN A 82 3.81 -14.82 -3.56
C ASN A 82 2.34 -15.26 -3.50
N SER A 83 2.12 -16.58 -3.57
CA SER A 83 0.87 -17.27 -3.19
C SER A 83 -0.42 -16.54 -3.58
N ILE A 84 -1.03 -15.83 -2.63
CA ILE A 84 -2.34 -15.16 -2.74
C ILE A 84 -2.32 -13.87 -3.56
N TYR A 85 -1.15 -13.32 -3.89
CA TYR A 85 -1.00 -12.10 -4.67
C TYR A 85 -1.77 -12.16 -6.00
N TYR A 86 -1.67 -13.26 -6.74
CA TYR A 86 -2.28 -13.38 -8.07
C TYR A 86 -3.81 -13.34 -8.04
N GLN A 87 -4.43 -13.63 -6.89
CA GLN A 87 -5.87 -13.51 -6.70
C GLN A 87 -6.28 -12.07 -6.35
N ARG A 88 -5.32 -11.23 -5.91
CA ARG A 88 -5.54 -9.90 -5.34
C ARG A 88 -4.85 -8.77 -6.11
N ASN A 89 -4.14 -9.06 -7.19
CA ASN A 89 -3.37 -8.09 -7.98
C ASN A 89 -4.23 -6.95 -8.57
N HIS A 90 -5.55 -7.14 -8.70
CA HIS A 90 -6.50 -6.10 -9.10
C HIS A 90 -6.77 -5.03 -8.02
N HIS A 91 -6.37 -5.30 -6.78
CA HIS A 91 -6.57 -4.41 -5.62
C HIS A 91 -5.26 -4.09 -4.91
N CYS A 92 -4.27 -4.97 -5.06
CA CYS A 92 -2.96 -4.86 -4.45
C CYS A 92 -1.89 -4.88 -5.54
N HIS A 93 -1.30 -3.73 -5.86
CA HIS A 93 -0.26 -3.65 -6.88
C HIS A 93 0.65 -2.44 -6.64
N ILE A 94 1.83 -2.51 -7.26
CA ILE A 94 2.77 -1.39 -7.31
C ILE A 94 2.11 -0.20 -8.02
N ILE A 95 2.43 1.00 -7.55
CA ILE A 95 2.05 2.26 -8.19
C ILE A 95 3.26 2.80 -8.94
N ASP A 96 3.12 2.93 -10.26
CA ASP A 96 4.15 3.40 -11.18
C ASP A 96 3.58 4.42 -12.19
N GLY A 97 4.45 4.92 -13.07
CA GLY A 97 4.10 5.82 -14.16
C GLY A 97 3.31 7.07 -13.72
N GLU A 98 2.25 7.39 -14.44
CA GLU A 98 1.41 8.57 -14.17
C GLU A 98 0.76 8.54 -12.79
N LYS A 99 0.42 7.34 -12.28
CA LYS A 99 -0.23 7.19 -10.98
C LYS A 99 0.71 7.47 -9.83
N LYS A 100 2.01 7.17 -10.00
CA LYS A 100 3.05 7.55 -9.05
C LYS A 100 3.18 9.07 -8.94
N GLU A 101 3.08 9.79 -10.05
CA GLU A 101 3.12 11.26 -10.05
C GLU A 101 1.87 11.88 -9.41
N ILE A 102 0.70 11.25 -9.57
CA ILE A 102 -0.52 11.62 -8.82
C ILE A 102 -0.30 11.42 -7.31
N VAL A 103 0.22 10.26 -6.90
CA VAL A 103 0.51 9.96 -5.50
C VAL A 103 1.49 10.98 -4.91
N LYS A 104 2.57 11.32 -5.62
CA LYS A 104 3.53 12.36 -5.18
C LYS A 104 2.85 13.69 -4.89
N LYS A 105 1.98 14.17 -5.78
CA LYS A 105 1.22 15.42 -5.56
C LYS A 105 0.34 15.35 -4.31
N ILE A 106 -0.26 14.19 -4.04
CA ILE A 106 -1.07 13.98 -2.83
C ILE A 106 -0.17 14.00 -1.59
N LEU A 107 0.99 13.36 -1.63
CA LEU A 107 1.94 13.36 -0.51
C LEU A 107 2.47 14.77 -0.21
N ASP A 108 2.76 15.57 -1.25
CA ASP A 108 3.23 16.95 -1.08
C ASP A 108 2.17 17.86 -0.42
N GLU A 109 0.87 17.54 -0.55
CA GLU A 109 -0.23 18.27 0.10
C GLU A 109 -0.50 17.77 1.54
N ILE A 110 -0.32 16.46 1.75
CA ILE A 110 -0.58 15.82 3.04
C ILE A 110 0.57 16.07 4.02
N TYR A 111 1.81 15.87 3.58
CA TYR A 111 3.01 15.89 4.41
C TYR A 111 3.73 17.23 4.32
N THR A 112 4.17 17.74 5.48
CA THR A 112 4.95 19.00 5.52
C THR A 112 6.37 18.81 4.98
N ASN A 113 6.94 17.64 5.22
CA ASN A 113 8.27 17.29 4.74
C ASN A 113 8.18 16.35 3.55
N LYS A 114 9.04 16.57 2.56
CA LYS A 114 9.12 15.68 1.40
C LYS A 114 9.52 14.27 1.85
N LEU A 115 8.64 13.32 1.60
CA LEU A 115 8.92 11.91 1.84
C LEU A 115 9.88 11.37 0.79
N ASP A 116 10.84 10.59 1.25
CA ASP A 116 11.74 9.87 0.37
C ASP A 116 11.13 8.52 -0.04
N ILE A 117 10.54 8.52 -1.23
CA ILE A 117 9.85 7.36 -1.83
C ILE A 117 10.56 6.82 -3.08
N ASP A 118 11.69 7.43 -3.47
CA ASP A 118 12.36 7.20 -4.76
C ASP A 118 13.87 6.96 -4.66
N SER A 119 14.53 7.24 -3.52
CA SER A 119 15.99 7.12 -3.41
C SER A 119 16.51 5.68 -3.36
N ASP A 120 15.63 4.72 -3.13
CA ASP A 120 15.97 3.33 -2.82
C ASP A 120 15.10 2.38 -3.66
N GLU A 121 15.75 1.52 -4.45
CA GLU A 121 15.09 0.56 -5.35
C GLU A 121 14.28 -0.51 -4.58
N GLU A 122 14.60 -0.74 -3.31
CA GLU A 122 13.88 -1.64 -2.42
C GLU A 122 12.62 -1.00 -1.82
N LYS A 123 12.42 0.32 -2.01
CA LYS A 123 11.21 1.03 -1.58
C LYS A 123 10.24 1.18 -2.75
N LYS A 124 9.06 0.59 -2.61
CA LYS A 124 8.04 0.59 -3.65
C LYS A 124 6.73 1.17 -3.12
N LEU A 125 6.13 2.08 -3.88
CA LEU A 125 4.76 2.52 -3.61
C LEU A 125 3.79 1.43 -4.02
N TRP A 126 2.81 1.19 -3.15
CA TRP A 126 1.77 0.21 -3.35
C TRP A 126 0.41 0.79 -3.06
N GLN A 127 -0.55 0.38 -3.88
CA GLN A 127 -1.95 0.41 -3.53
C GLN A 127 -2.28 -0.93 -2.88
N TYR A 128 -2.94 -0.91 -1.73
CA TYR A 128 -3.40 -2.11 -1.03
C TYR A 128 -4.89 -2.04 -0.75
N GLY A 129 -5.63 -3.09 -1.09
CA GLY A 129 -7.07 -3.19 -0.87
C GLY A 129 -7.52 -4.63 -0.60
N VAL A 130 -8.50 -4.78 0.29
CA VAL A 130 -9.13 -6.09 0.61
C VAL A 130 -10.40 -6.29 -0.19
N THR A 131 -11.26 -5.27 -0.21
CA THR A 131 -12.58 -5.28 -0.86
C THR A 131 -12.64 -4.22 -1.97
N SER A 132 -13.78 -4.09 -2.67
CA SER A 132 -13.97 -3.01 -3.65
C SER A 132 -14.10 -1.64 -2.96
N GLY A 133 -13.37 -0.64 -3.46
CA GLY A 133 -13.45 0.75 -2.97
C GLY A 133 -12.24 1.18 -2.13
N LEU A 134 -12.24 0.87 -0.84
CA LEU A 134 -11.24 1.38 0.10
C LEU A 134 -9.81 0.92 -0.24
N ARG A 135 -8.87 1.86 -0.33
CA ARG A 135 -7.44 1.60 -0.51
C ARG A 135 -6.60 2.29 0.56
N ILE A 136 -5.51 1.64 0.94
CA ILE A 136 -4.39 2.30 1.59
C ILE A 136 -3.29 2.44 0.56
N ILE A 137 -2.76 3.65 0.44
CA ILE A 137 -1.51 3.88 -0.28
C ILE A 137 -0.38 3.80 0.74
N CYS A 138 0.62 2.98 0.45
CA CYS A 138 1.70 2.70 1.37
C CYS A 138 3.04 2.60 0.64
N LEU A 139 4.11 2.79 1.40
CA LEU A 139 5.46 2.47 0.98
C LEU A 139 5.83 1.11 1.59
N TYR A 140 6.23 0.16 0.76
CA TYR A 140 6.83 -1.08 1.21
C TYR A 140 8.35 -0.98 1.08
N ASP A 141 9.04 -1.02 2.21
CA ASP A 141 10.48 -1.17 2.34
C ASP A 141 10.79 -2.67 2.37
N GLN A 142 11.17 -3.19 1.21
CA GLN A 142 11.41 -4.61 1.00
C GLN A 142 12.66 -5.11 1.76
N ALA A 143 13.69 -4.27 1.88
CA ALA A 143 14.93 -4.60 2.60
C ALA A 143 14.68 -4.85 4.08
N ASN A 144 13.78 -4.06 4.69
CA ASN A 144 13.47 -4.15 6.12
C ASN A 144 12.13 -4.88 6.40
N CYS A 145 11.42 -5.33 5.38
CA CYS A 145 10.08 -5.94 5.47
C CYS A 145 9.05 -5.03 6.18
N LEU A 146 9.12 -3.71 5.93
CA LEU A 146 8.26 -2.72 6.60
C LEU A 146 7.23 -2.15 5.64
N VAL A 147 6.01 -1.99 6.14
CA VAL A 147 4.94 -1.29 5.43
C VAL A 147 4.64 0.01 6.15
N HIS A 148 4.74 1.13 5.43
CA HIS A 148 4.45 2.46 5.94
C HIS A 148 3.19 3.00 5.26
N PRO A 149 2.03 3.03 5.96
CA PRO A 149 0.84 3.69 5.44
C PRO A 149 1.14 5.18 5.17
N LEU A 150 0.77 5.66 4.00
CA LEU A 150 1.02 7.04 3.57
C LEU A 150 -0.26 7.87 3.54
N PHE A 151 -1.36 7.32 3.04
CA PHE A 151 -2.70 7.90 3.17
C PHE A 151 -3.78 6.89 2.79
N ILE A 152 -5.04 7.24 3.07
CA ILE A 152 -6.21 6.44 2.71
C ILE A 152 -6.86 7.05 1.46
N ASP A 153 -7.17 6.23 0.47
CA ASP A 153 -8.05 6.56 -0.67
C ASP A 153 -9.39 5.83 -0.48
N PRO A 154 -10.37 6.46 0.20
CA PRO A 154 -11.63 5.81 0.53
C PRO A 154 -12.57 5.63 -0.66
N TYR A 155 -12.31 6.31 -1.77
CA TYR A 155 -13.20 6.37 -2.93
C TYR A 155 -12.58 5.80 -4.21
N HIS A 156 -11.40 5.19 -4.12
CA HIS A 156 -10.69 4.58 -5.26
C HIS A 156 -10.49 5.55 -6.42
N LEU A 157 -10.03 6.77 -6.12
CA LEU A 157 -9.86 7.82 -7.13
C LEU A 157 -8.52 7.75 -7.87
N ILE A 158 -7.50 7.11 -7.29
CA ILE A 158 -6.19 7.00 -7.97
C ILE A 158 -6.30 6.08 -9.19
N TYR A 159 -7.03 4.96 -9.03
CA TYR A 159 -7.35 4.00 -10.08
C TYR A 159 -8.86 3.96 -10.29
N PRO A 160 -9.43 5.01 -10.92
CA PRO A 160 -10.87 5.14 -11.03
C PRO A 160 -11.46 4.03 -11.88
N SER A 161 -12.62 3.52 -11.46
CA SER A 161 -13.43 2.62 -12.26
C SER A 161 -14.76 3.28 -12.57
N GLU A 162 -15.10 3.40 -13.85
CA GLU A 162 -16.33 4.07 -14.33
C GLU A 162 -17.61 3.56 -13.65
N LYS A 163 -17.62 2.30 -13.21
CA LYS A 163 -18.79 1.69 -12.57
C LYS A 163 -19.03 2.15 -11.12
N TYR A 164 -17.99 2.61 -10.42
CA TYR A 164 -18.01 2.83 -8.97
C TYR A 164 -17.82 4.29 -8.55
N ASN A 165 -17.32 5.16 -9.42
CA ASN A 165 -16.98 6.56 -9.08
C ASN A 165 -18.13 7.54 -9.32
N LYS A 166 -19.34 7.19 -8.86
CA LYS A 166 -20.57 7.97 -9.11
C LYS A 166 -20.82 9.11 -8.10
N LYS A 167 -20.15 9.09 -6.94
CA LYS A 167 -20.33 10.09 -5.87
C LYS A 167 -19.40 11.28 -6.13
N ASP A 168 -19.97 12.48 -6.18
CA ASP A 168 -19.20 13.74 -6.20
C ASP A 168 -18.60 13.98 -4.81
N VAL A 169 -17.37 13.48 -4.60
CA VAL A 169 -16.62 13.57 -3.34
C VAL A 169 -15.76 14.83 -3.23
N MET A 170 -15.77 15.69 -4.26
CA MET A 170 -15.01 16.94 -4.26
C MET A 170 -15.64 18.01 -3.35
N LYS A 171 -16.90 17.81 -2.94
CA LYS A 171 -17.61 18.67 -1.98
C LYS A 171 -17.39 18.27 -0.53
N ASN A 172 -16.78 17.12 -0.28
CA ASN A 172 -16.47 16.65 1.06
C ASN A 172 -15.41 17.55 1.70
N SER A 173 -15.56 17.85 2.99
CA SER A 173 -14.71 18.80 3.71
C SER A 173 -14.09 18.23 4.98
N PHE A 174 -14.51 17.04 5.41
CA PHE A 174 -14.10 16.49 6.69
C PHE A 174 -12.71 15.84 6.61
N CYS A 175 -11.78 16.29 7.46
CA CYS A 175 -10.44 15.73 7.64
C CYS A 175 -10.26 15.24 9.09
N PRO A 176 -9.85 13.98 9.34
CA PRO A 176 -9.68 13.48 10.69
C PRO A 176 -8.70 14.31 11.52
N ILE A 177 -7.54 14.63 10.95
CA ILE A 177 -6.46 15.34 11.65
C ILE A 177 -6.88 16.77 11.97
N GLU A 178 -7.45 17.51 11.01
CA GLU A 178 -7.93 18.89 11.22
C GLU A 178 -9.09 18.97 12.24
N SER A 179 -9.90 17.91 12.35
CA SER A 179 -11.08 17.90 13.23
C SER A 179 -10.79 17.46 14.67
N PHE A 180 -9.73 16.67 14.92
CA PHE A 180 -9.53 16.00 16.21
C PHE A 180 -8.15 16.19 16.84
N ILE A 181 -7.13 16.62 16.09
CA ILE A 181 -5.82 16.93 16.65
C ILE A 181 -5.75 18.43 16.91
N ILE A 182 -5.81 18.81 18.19
CA ILE A 182 -5.65 20.17 18.71
C ILE A 182 -4.17 20.45 18.92
#